data_AF-U2PP15-F1
#
_entry.id   AF-U2PP15-F1
#
_cell.length_a   1.000
_cell.length_b   1.000
_cell.length_c   1.000
_cell.angle_alpha   90.00
_cell.angle_beta   90.00
_cell.angle_gamma   90.00
#
_symmetry.space_group_name_H-M   'P 1'
#
loop_
_entity.id
_entity.type
_entity.pdbx_description
1 polymer ?
#
loop_
_entity_poly.entity_id
_entity_poly.type
_entity_poly.pdbx_seq_one_letter_code
_entity_poly.pdbx_strand_id
1 'polypeptide(L)'
;MRKDEAKFITEFLSEAGTKTENSDYFGYILLDNYAIWAVADGFDEEDGAKVAARIAVESVIEYFMLRPRFNYDVIKEMMDYAN
;
A
#
# COMPACT_ATOMS: atom_id res chain seq x y z
N MET A 1 24.24 -15.70 -1.52
CA MET A 1 24.07 -16.57 -0.33
C MET A 1 22.60 -16.52 0.08
N ARG A 2 21.88 -17.66 0.02
CA ARG A 2 20.46 -17.92 0.37
C ARG A 2 19.35 -17.13 -0.36
N LYS A 3 19.50 -16.76 -1.65
CA LYS A 3 18.41 -16.05 -2.38
C LYS A 3 17.33 -16.99 -2.95
N ASP A 4 17.64 -18.27 -3.10
CA ASP A 4 16.73 -19.25 -3.72
C ASP A 4 15.65 -19.83 -2.78
N GLU A 5 15.57 -19.42 -1.51
CA GLU A 5 14.65 -20.03 -0.53
C GLU A 5 13.73 -19.06 0.24
N ALA A 6 13.86 -17.75 0.07
CA ALA A 6 12.95 -16.79 0.71
C ALA A 6 11.88 -16.33 -0.29
N LYS A 7 10.79 -17.10 -0.40
CA LYS A 7 9.61 -16.69 -1.17
C LYS A 7 8.74 -15.78 -0.31
N PHE A 8 8.50 -14.55 -0.75
CA PHE A 8 7.42 -13.74 -0.20
C PHE A 8 6.09 -14.34 -0.67
N ILE A 9 5.30 -14.83 0.28
CA ILE A 9 3.92 -15.24 0.04
C ILE A 9 3.05 -14.04 0.39
N THR A 10 2.34 -13.52 -0.61
CA THR A 10 1.40 -12.42 -0.41
C THR A 10 -0.01 -12.95 -0.62
N GLU A 11 -0.83 -12.79 0.40
CA GLU A 11 -2.26 -13.07 0.36
C GLU A 11 -2.98 -11.80 0.79
N PHE A 12 -4.16 -11.55 0.23
CA PHE A 12 -5.00 -10.42 0.59
C PHE A 12 -6.43 -10.89 0.78
N LEU A 13 -7.05 -10.38 1.85
CA LEU A 13 -8.46 -10.55 2.15
C LEU A 13 -8.98 -9.20 2.61
N SER A 14 -10.00 -8.68 1.94
CA SER A 14 -10.76 -7.53 2.41
C SER A 14 -12.21 -7.66 1.96
N GLU A 15 -13.11 -7.34 2.87
CA GLU A 15 -14.54 -7.52 2.74
C GLU A 15 -15.25 -6.29 3.27
N ALA A 16 -16.34 -5.86 2.63
CA ALA A 16 -17.16 -4.75 3.12
C ALA A 16 -17.82 -5.06 4.49
N GLY A 17 -17.98 -6.34 4.82
CA GLY A 17 -18.70 -6.80 6.00
C GLY A 17 -20.14 -6.29 6.01
N THR A 18 -20.42 -5.33 6.90
CA THR A 18 -21.76 -4.71 7.07
C THR A 18 -21.94 -3.41 6.29
N LYS A 19 -20.88 -2.92 5.63
CA LYS A 19 -20.90 -1.68 4.84
C LYS A 19 -21.51 -1.92 3.45
N THR A 20 -21.98 -0.83 2.84
CA THR A 20 -22.58 -0.87 1.49
C THR A 20 -21.55 -1.18 0.42
N GLU A 21 -20.33 -0.67 0.57
CA GLU A 21 -19.21 -1.03 -0.28
C GLU A 21 -17.94 -1.20 0.56
N ASN A 22 -16.93 -1.82 -0.06
CA ASN A 22 -15.61 -1.93 0.53
C ASN A 22 -14.74 -0.76 0.05
N SER A 23 -14.39 0.12 0.97
CA SER A 23 -13.52 1.29 0.73
C SER A 23 -12.06 1.02 1.08
N ASP A 24 -11.70 -0.19 1.51
CA ASP A 24 -10.31 -0.58 1.68
C ASP A 24 -9.61 -0.69 0.33
N TYR A 25 -8.32 -0.41 0.33
CA TYR A 25 -7.47 -0.70 -0.81
C TYR A 25 -6.14 -1.27 -0.34
N PHE A 26 -5.65 -2.28 -1.07
CA PHE A 26 -4.39 -2.95 -0.82
C PHE A 26 -3.57 -3.03 -2.11
N GLY A 27 -2.28 -2.78 -1.97
CA GLY A 27 -1.32 -2.87 -3.07
C GLY A 27 0.05 -3.28 -2.57
N TYR A 28 0.84 -3.87 -3.46
CA TYR A 28 2.21 -4.24 -3.14
C TYR A 28 3.08 -4.29 -4.39
N ILE A 29 4.39 -4.19 -4.20
CA ILE A 29 5.37 -4.49 -5.24
C ILE A 29 6.54 -5.29 -4.65
N LEU A 30 7.00 -6.29 -5.41
CA LEU A 30 8.18 -7.09 -5.11
C LEU A 30 9.26 -6.75 -6.14
N LEU A 31 10.40 -6.28 -5.65
CA LEU A 31 11.61 -6.00 -6.42
C LEU A 31 12.73 -6.95 -5.98
N ASP A 32 13.83 -7.00 -6.75
CA ASP A 32 14.94 -7.93 -6.49
C ASP A 32 15.52 -7.84 -5.08
N ASN A 33 15.51 -6.66 -4.46
CA ASN A 33 16.12 -6.40 -3.15
C ASN A 33 15.16 -5.76 -2.14
N TYR A 34 13.93 -5.48 -2.57
CA TYR A 34 12.99 -4.65 -1.82
C TYR A 34 11.57 -5.13 -2.04
N ALA A 35 10.72 -4.98 -1.04
CA ALA A 35 9.30 -5.20 -1.17
C ALA A 35 8.57 -4.19 -0.30
N ILE A 36 7.42 -3.72 -0.76
CA ILE A 36 6.52 -2.88 0.02
C ILE A 36 5.09 -3.39 -0.15
N TRP A 37 4.37 -3.39 0.96
CA TRP A 37 2.94 -3.59 1.02
C TRP A 37 2.34 -2.34 1.62
N ALA A 38 1.26 -1.85 1.03
CA ALA A 38 0.52 -0.70 1.48
C ALA A 38 -0.97 -1.05 1.54
N VAL A 39 -1.62 -0.57 2.58
CA VAL A 39 -3.06 -0.72 2.81
C VAL A 39 -3.60 0.62 3.29
N ALA A 40 -4.76 0.99 2.79
CA ALA A 40 -5.51 2.16 3.24
C ALA A 40 -6.96 1.78 3.48
N ASP A 41 -7.53 2.36 4.52
CA ASP A 41 -8.96 2.31 4.85
C ASP A 41 -9.57 3.66 4.43
N GLY A 42 -10.51 3.61 3.50
CA GLY A 42 -11.22 4.79 3.04
C GLY A 42 -12.31 5.18 4.04
N PHE A 43 -12.39 6.47 4.39
CA PHE A 43 -13.38 6.94 5.35
C PHE A 43 -14.81 6.91 4.74
N ASP A 44 -15.53 5.81 4.95
CA ASP A 44 -16.85 5.49 4.34
C ASP A 44 -17.93 6.58 4.44
N GLU A 45 -17.80 7.55 5.36
CA GLU A 45 -18.77 8.63 5.53
C GLU A 45 -18.62 9.75 4.48
N GLU A 46 -17.55 9.72 3.68
CA GLU A 46 -17.28 10.69 2.62
C GLU A 46 -17.41 10.10 1.22
N ASP A 47 -17.97 10.91 0.30
CA ASP A 47 -18.01 10.58 -1.12
C ASP A 47 -16.59 10.42 -1.66
N GLY A 48 -16.29 9.26 -2.23
CA GLY A 48 -14.99 8.97 -2.82
C GLY A 48 -13.99 8.30 -1.87
N ALA A 49 -14.41 7.83 -0.69
CA ALA A 49 -13.60 7.06 0.27
C ALA A 49 -12.73 5.98 -0.40
N LYS A 50 -13.35 5.14 -1.25
CA LYS A 50 -12.67 4.10 -2.04
C LYS A 50 -11.61 4.65 -3.00
N VAL A 51 -11.89 5.79 -3.63
CA VAL A 51 -10.95 6.44 -4.55
C VAL A 51 -9.78 7.02 -3.77
N ALA A 52 -10.04 7.63 -2.62
CA ALA A 52 -9.01 8.16 -1.73
C ALA A 52 -8.07 7.05 -1.22
N ALA A 53 -8.61 5.92 -0.73
CA ALA A 53 -7.82 4.78 -0.30
C ALA A 53 -6.93 4.24 -1.43
N ARG A 54 -7.48 4.12 -2.64
CA ARG A 54 -6.71 3.72 -3.83
C ARG A 54 -5.57 4.69 -4.14
N ILE A 55 -5.85 5.99 -4.17
CA ILE A 55 -4.84 7.03 -4.44
C ILE A 55 -3.74 6.96 -3.38
N ALA A 56 -4.07 6.88 -2.11
CA ALA A 56 -3.09 6.83 -1.03
C ALA A 56 -2.10 5.65 -1.19
N VAL A 57 -2.62 4.45 -1.46
CA VAL A 57 -1.79 3.26 -1.69
C VAL A 57 -0.96 3.36 -2.96
N GLU A 58 -1.57 3.79 -4.07
CA GLU A 58 -0.86 3.95 -5.34
C GLU A 58 0.27 4.99 -5.22
N SER A 59 0.03 6.11 -4.54
CA SER A 59 1.01 7.17 -4.30
C SER A 59 2.19 6.70 -3.44
N VAL A 60 1.95 5.92 -2.37
CA VAL A 60 3.03 5.34 -1.56
C VAL A 60 3.89 4.38 -2.38
N ILE A 61 3.26 3.52 -3.20
CA ILE A 61 3.97 2.58 -4.06
C ILE A 61 4.75 3.33 -5.15
N GLU A 62 4.16 4.35 -5.77
CA GLU A 62 4.83 5.22 -6.75
C GLU A 62 6.07 5.86 -6.13
N TYR A 63 5.95 6.47 -4.96
CA TYR A 63 7.08 7.09 -4.27
C TYR A 63 8.19 6.08 -4.00
N PHE A 64 7.84 4.88 -3.52
CA PHE A 64 8.80 3.81 -3.28
C PHE A 64 9.53 3.38 -4.56
N MET A 65 8.82 3.27 -5.68
CA MET A 65 9.43 2.94 -6.97
C MET A 65 10.38 4.03 -7.46
N LEU A 66 10.05 5.30 -7.23
CA LEU A 66 10.93 6.44 -7.58
C LEU A 66 12.18 6.48 -6.70
N ARG A 67 12.08 6.07 -5.43
CA ARG A 67 13.16 6.11 -4.44
C ARG A 67 13.13 4.87 -3.54
N PRO A 68 13.62 3.70 -4.02
CA PRO A 68 13.54 2.42 -3.30
C PRO A 68 14.54 2.39 -2.13
N ARG A 69 14.16 3.07 -1.05
CA ARG A 69 14.90 3.22 0.21
C ARG A 69 13.94 2.88 1.35
N PHE A 70 14.50 2.54 2.52
CA PHE A 70 13.68 2.20 3.68
C PHE A 70 14.33 2.71 4.96
N ASN A 71 13.86 3.87 5.43
CA ASN A 71 14.19 4.46 6.73
C ASN A 71 13.03 5.34 7.20
N TYR A 72 13.13 5.87 8.42
CA TYR A 72 12.07 6.69 9.01
C TYR A 72 11.70 7.91 8.17
N ASP A 73 12.69 8.64 7.65
CA ASP A 73 12.47 9.84 6.84
C ASP A 73 11.75 9.49 5.54
N VAL A 74 12.11 8.37 4.91
CA VAL A 74 11.50 7.90 3.67
C VAL A 74 10.04 7.50 3.88
N ILE A 75 9.71 6.86 5.01
CA ILE A 75 8.30 6.57 5.35
C ILE A 75 7.52 7.87 5.49
N LYS A 76 8.09 8.87 6.16
CA LYS A 76 7.46 10.19 6.27
C LYS A 76 7.28 10.86 4.90
N GLU A 77 8.31 10.84 4.06
CA GLU A 77 8.25 11.35 2.68
C GLU A 77 7.13 10.66 1.86
N MET A 78 6.94 9.34 2.02
CA MET A 78 5.84 8.60 1.37
C MET A 78 4.47 9.05 1.87
N MET A 79 4.31 9.21 3.19
CA MET A 79 3.05 9.66 3.77
C MET A 79 2.73 11.10 3.35
N ASP A 80 3.73 11.98 3.30
CA ASP A 80 3.58 13.36 2.85
C ASP A 80 3.27 13.45 1.34
N TYR A 81 3.74 12.49 0.53
CA TYR A 81 3.45 12.42 -0.91
C TYR A 81 2.04 11.90 -1.22
N ALA A 82 1.49 11.06 -0.34
CA ALA A 82 0.18 10.45 -0.51
C ALA A 82 -1.00 11.31 -0.01
N ASN A 83 -0.72 12.41 0.72
CA ASN A 83 -1.71 13.37 1.23
C ASN A 83 -1.67 14.68 0.43
#